data_AF-A0A9D2QG50-F1
#
_entry.id   AF-A0A9D2QG50-F1
#
_cell.length_a   1.000
_cell.length_b   1.000
_cell.length_c   1.000
_cell.angle_alpha   90.00
_cell.angle_beta   90.00
_cell.angle_gamma   90.00
#
_symmetry.space_group_name_H-M   'P 1'
#
loop_
_entity.id
_entity.type
_entity.pdbx_description
1 polymer ?
#
loop_
_entity_poly.entity_id
_entity_poly.type
_entity_poly.pdbx_seq_one_letter_code
_entity_poly.pdbx_strand_id
1 'polypeptide(L)'
;MKGNGAEVCPLSGRLACCAKGVDDPSLAALFLQYSRYLTIAASRPGSQAMNLQGIWNDTVMPPWSSNYTNNINVEMNYWPCETLALPECHLPLMDLLTQLSEAGKRTAREYYHADGWVTHHNADLWRSTEPSCEDASWSWWPFGGAWMCQHIWTHYRFTGDLEFLRRMYPVLRGASLFMLEFLTENQDGYLVTAPSISPENKFLTGDEETAEQLLDEIAVASRCSPNHPQISAVSMASTMDMSILRELFANTIQAASDLKLTEDPLPDRLDEAVKRFPPPTKRENTASFWSGTAIMRNARRG
;
A
#
# COMPACT_ATOMS: atom_id res chain seq x y z
N MET A 1 23.77 7.58 -36.23
CA MET A 1 24.17 7.91 -34.84
C MET A 1 25.46 7.16 -34.57
N LYS A 2 26.56 7.86 -34.30
CA LYS A 2 27.82 7.20 -33.93
C LYS A 2 27.68 6.76 -32.47
N GLY A 3 27.77 5.46 -32.20
CA GLY A 3 27.75 4.92 -30.85
C GLY A 3 28.94 5.49 -30.07
N ASN A 4 28.66 6.26 -29.02
CA ASN A 4 29.68 6.58 -28.03
C ASN A 4 30.13 5.25 -27.40
N GLY A 5 31.43 5.07 -27.16
CA GLY A 5 32.04 3.81 -26.66
C GLY A 5 31.53 3.29 -25.31
N ALA A 6 30.45 3.84 -24.76
CA ALA A 6 29.71 3.32 -23.61
C ALA A 6 29.05 1.96 -23.90
N GLU A 7 28.68 1.64 -25.14
CA GLU A 7 28.03 0.36 -25.51
C GLU A 7 28.93 -0.88 -25.34
N VAL A 8 30.26 -0.70 -25.21
CA VAL A 8 31.24 -1.80 -25.07
C VAL A 8 31.64 -2.04 -23.60
N CYS A 9 31.18 -1.20 -22.66
CA CYS A 9 31.49 -1.32 -21.24
C CYS A 9 30.53 -2.29 -20.53
N PRO A 10 31.01 -3.17 -19.62
CA PRO A 10 30.13 -3.98 -18.79
C PRO A 10 29.11 -3.14 -18.01
N LEU A 11 27.92 -3.70 -17.74
CA LEU A 11 26.83 -3.00 -17.06
C LEU A 11 27.27 -2.36 -15.72
N SER A 12 28.11 -3.04 -14.95
CA SER A 12 28.67 -2.52 -13.69
C SER A 12 29.51 -1.26 -13.90
N GLY A 13 30.29 -1.18 -14.99
CA GLY A 13 31.06 -0.01 -15.35
C GLY A 13 30.18 1.16 -15.77
N ARG A 14 29.13 0.88 -16.56
CA ARG A 14 28.13 1.89 -16.96
C ARG A 14 27.44 2.50 -15.74
N LEU A 15 27.00 1.67 -14.78
CA LEU A 15 26.41 2.12 -13.52
C LEU A 15 27.38 2.99 -12.71
N ALA A 16 28.65 2.59 -12.59
CA ALA A 16 29.66 3.36 -11.88
C ALA A 16 29.94 4.72 -12.53
N CYS A 17 29.87 4.81 -13.86
CA CYS A 17 29.96 6.07 -14.60
C CYS A 17 28.73 6.97 -14.35
N CYS A 18 27.52 6.43 -14.43
CA CYS A 18 26.29 7.19 -14.14
C CYS A 18 26.25 7.73 -12.72
N ALA A 19 26.71 6.94 -11.73
CA ALA A 19 26.85 7.39 -10.34
C ALA A 19 27.80 8.60 -10.18
N LYS A 20 28.70 8.84 -11.15
CA LYS A 20 29.60 10.00 -11.20
C LYS A 20 29.06 11.15 -12.06
N GLY A 21 27.78 11.08 -12.48
CA GLY A 21 27.12 12.12 -13.26
C GLY A 21 27.27 11.99 -14.77
N VAL A 22 27.76 10.86 -15.29
CA VAL A 22 27.77 10.59 -16.73
C VAL A 22 26.35 10.26 -17.19
N ASP A 23 25.82 11.03 -18.14
CA ASP A 23 24.52 10.77 -18.74
C ASP A 23 24.61 9.58 -19.73
N ASP A 24 23.80 8.54 -19.48
CA ASP A 24 23.66 7.37 -20.34
C ASP A 24 22.17 7.06 -20.54
N PRO A 25 21.49 7.72 -21.50
CA PRO A 25 20.08 7.49 -21.77
C PRO A 25 19.76 6.05 -22.19
N SER A 26 20.73 5.34 -22.76
CA SER A 26 20.56 3.94 -23.15
C SER A 26 20.54 3.00 -21.94
N LEU A 27 21.15 3.40 -20.82
CA LEU A 27 21.07 2.66 -19.55
C LEU A 27 19.67 2.81 -18.95
N ALA A 28 19.07 4.00 -18.99
CA ALA A 28 17.69 4.20 -18.56
C ALA A 28 16.70 3.35 -19.38
N ALA A 29 16.88 3.32 -20.71
CA ALA A 29 16.09 2.45 -21.59
C ALA A 29 16.28 0.95 -21.27
N LEU A 30 17.51 0.52 -20.96
CA LEU A 30 17.79 -0.85 -20.53
C LEU A 30 17.06 -1.20 -19.23
N PHE A 31 17.04 -0.31 -18.23
CA PHE A 31 16.31 -0.54 -16.97
C PHE A 31 14.80 -0.64 -17.17
N LEU A 32 14.23 0.16 -18.08
CA LEU A 32 12.82 0.05 -18.44
C LEU A 32 12.50 -1.32 -19.06
N GLN A 33 13.33 -1.80 -19.98
CA GLN A 33 13.17 -3.13 -20.58
C GLN A 33 13.44 -4.25 -19.57
N TYR A 34 14.36 -4.04 -18.63
CA TYR A 34 14.64 -4.99 -17.57
C TYR A 34 13.45 -5.12 -16.60
N SER A 35 12.75 -4.03 -16.30
CA SER A 35 11.47 -4.08 -15.55
C SER A 35 10.45 -4.98 -16.26
N ARG A 36 10.23 -4.78 -17.57
CA ARG A 36 9.35 -5.67 -18.36
C ARG A 36 9.79 -7.13 -18.30
N TYR A 37 11.09 -7.38 -18.48
CA TYR A 37 11.66 -8.72 -18.42
C TYR A 37 11.38 -9.40 -17.07
N LEU A 38 11.64 -8.71 -15.95
CA LEU A 38 11.42 -9.26 -14.62
C LEU A 38 9.92 -9.55 -14.38
N THR A 39 9.03 -8.64 -14.76
CA THR A 39 7.58 -8.86 -14.67
C THR A 39 7.13 -10.08 -15.46
N ILE A 40 7.58 -10.23 -16.72
CA ILE A 40 7.26 -11.40 -17.57
C ILE A 40 7.81 -12.70 -16.96
N ALA A 41 9.00 -12.65 -16.36
CA ALA A 41 9.65 -13.84 -15.82
C ALA A 41 9.04 -14.30 -14.48
N ALA A 42 8.49 -13.37 -13.69
CA ALA A 42 8.05 -13.65 -12.32
C ALA A 42 6.52 -13.61 -12.12
N SER A 43 5.75 -13.02 -13.05
CA SER A 43 4.30 -12.86 -12.91
C SER A 43 3.56 -13.27 -14.19
N ARG A 44 3.25 -14.55 -14.34
CA ARG A 44 2.51 -15.06 -15.51
C ARG A 44 1.17 -15.62 -15.06
N PRO A 45 0.12 -15.58 -15.90
CA PRO A 45 -1.16 -16.21 -15.55
C PRO A 45 -0.97 -17.63 -15.02
N GLY A 46 -1.53 -17.93 -13.84
CA GLY A 46 -1.38 -19.21 -13.14
C GLY A 46 -0.14 -19.33 -12.23
N SER A 47 0.75 -18.33 -12.17
CA SER A 47 1.82 -18.26 -11.17
C SER A 47 1.31 -17.68 -9.85
N GLN A 48 2.18 -17.68 -8.83
CA GLN A 48 2.00 -16.80 -7.68
C GLN A 48 2.26 -15.35 -8.07
N ALA A 49 1.77 -14.42 -7.24
CA ALA A 49 2.15 -13.02 -7.36
C ALA A 49 3.64 -12.80 -7.06
N MET A 50 4.24 -11.74 -7.62
CA MET A 50 5.61 -11.34 -7.28
C MET A 50 5.71 -10.92 -5.82
N ASN A 51 6.61 -11.58 -5.08
CA ASN A 51 6.98 -11.21 -3.72
C ASN A 51 8.07 -10.13 -3.70
N LEU A 52 8.65 -9.82 -2.54
CA LEU A 52 9.73 -8.82 -2.38
C LEU A 52 10.95 -9.04 -3.30
N GLN A 53 11.19 -10.27 -3.75
CA GLN A 53 12.31 -10.62 -4.64
C GLN A 53 11.82 -11.19 -5.98
N GLY A 54 10.57 -10.93 -6.36
CA GLY A 54 9.92 -11.53 -7.52
C GLY A 54 9.70 -13.02 -7.32
N ILE A 55 10.69 -13.82 -7.75
CA ILE A 55 10.78 -15.27 -7.54
C ILE A 55 12.22 -15.73 -7.22
N TRP A 56 13.17 -14.80 -7.07
CA TRP A 56 14.61 -15.10 -6.99
C TRP A 56 15.14 -14.93 -5.57
N ASN A 57 15.34 -16.04 -4.87
CA ASN A 57 15.91 -16.06 -3.53
C ASN A 57 16.79 -17.31 -3.35
N ASP A 58 18.00 -17.13 -2.80
CA ASP A 58 18.97 -18.19 -2.52
C ASP A 58 19.13 -18.49 -1.02
N THR A 59 18.37 -17.80 -0.17
CA THR A 59 18.47 -17.94 1.30
C THR A 59 17.24 -18.61 1.91
N VAL A 60 17.42 -19.38 2.98
CA VAL A 60 16.31 -20.03 3.70
C VAL A 60 15.50 -19.02 4.54
N MET A 61 16.17 -18.02 5.10
CA MET A 61 15.57 -16.94 5.89
C MET A 61 15.86 -15.59 5.21
N PRO A 62 15.17 -15.30 4.10
CA PRO A 62 15.39 -14.05 3.38
C PRO A 62 14.98 -12.83 4.20
N PRO A 63 15.55 -11.65 3.90
CA PRO A 63 15.10 -10.39 4.48
C PRO A 63 13.58 -10.21 4.33
N TRP A 64 12.91 -9.88 5.44
CA TRP A 64 11.45 -9.75 5.53
C TRP A 64 10.70 -10.97 4.96
N SER A 65 11.28 -12.16 5.10
CA SER A 65 10.70 -13.43 4.65
C SER A 65 10.43 -13.53 3.15
N SER A 66 10.92 -12.59 2.32
CA SER A 66 10.59 -12.51 0.89
C SER A 66 9.08 -12.69 0.65
N ASN A 67 8.28 -12.08 1.52
CA ASN A 67 6.84 -12.28 1.56
C ASN A 67 6.13 -11.21 0.70
N TYR A 68 4.83 -11.04 0.93
CA TYR A 68 4.03 -9.99 0.33
C TYR A 68 3.89 -8.83 1.32
N THR A 69 4.78 -7.83 1.22
CA THR A 69 4.63 -6.58 1.97
C THR A 69 3.71 -5.63 1.21
N ASN A 70 2.49 -5.48 1.72
CA ASN A 70 1.35 -4.83 1.07
C ASN A 70 1.08 -3.44 1.66
N ASN A 71 2.12 -2.73 2.08
CA ASN A 71 2.06 -1.33 2.48
C ASN A 71 2.93 -0.45 1.56
N ILE A 72 3.30 -0.96 0.38
CA ILE A 72 3.91 -0.28 -0.78
C ILE A 72 4.53 -1.29 -1.76
N ASN A 73 5.17 -2.36 -1.27
CA ASN A 73 6.09 -3.16 -2.10
C ASN A 73 5.37 -4.01 -3.15
N VAL A 74 4.34 -4.73 -2.73
CA VAL A 74 3.55 -5.54 -3.66
C VAL A 74 2.82 -4.63 -4.64
N GLU A 75 2.28 -3.50 -4.21
CA GLU A 75 1.67 -2.52 -5.11
C GLU A 75 2.68 -2.04 -6.17
N MET A 76 3.90 -1.69 -5.74
CA MET A 76 4.97 -1.22 -6.61
C MET A 76 5.39 -2.26 -7.65
N ASN A 77 5.40 -3.55 -7.30
CA ASN A 77 5.72 -4.63 -8.22
C ASN A 77 4.81 -4.62 -9.47
N TYR A 78 3.57 -4.14 -9.35
CA TYR A 78 2.55 -4.22 -10.40
C TYR A 78 2.20 -2.89 -11.08
N TRP A 79 2.68 -1.74 -10.60
CA TRP A 79 2.56 -0.46 -11.31
C TRP A 79 2.98 -0.50 -12.80
N PRO A 80 4.06 -1.22 -13.20
CA PRO A 80 4.44 -1.26 -14.60
C PRO A 80 3.55 -2.15 -15.49
N CYS A 81 2.70 -3.03 -14.93
CA CYS A 81 1.99 -4.04 -15.73
C CYS A 81 1.14 -3.42 -16.83
N GLU A 82 0.28 -2.47 -16.51
CA GLU A 82 -0.57 -1.85 -17.51
C GLU A 82 0.20 -0.85 -18.40
N THR A 83 1.02 -0.01 -17.78
CA THR A 83 1.72 1.08 -18.48
C THR A 83 2.80 0.58 -19.45
N LEU A 84 3.37 -0.60 -19.18
CA LEU A 84 4.36 -1.25 -20.06
C LEU A 84 3.77 -2.36 -20.94
N ALA A 85 2.44 -2.37 -21.11
CA ALA A 85 1.69 -3.29 -21.98
C ALA A 85 1.92 -4.78 -21.63
N LEU A 86 1.75 -5.12 -20.35
CA LEU A 86 1.80 -6.47 -19.79
C LEU A 86 0.56 -6.76 -18.90
N PRO A 87 -0.68 -6.50 -19.35
CA PRO A 87 -1.90 -6.67 -18.55
C PRO A 87 -2.08 -8.10 -18.03
N GLU A 88 -1.66 -9.11 -18.79
CA GLU A 88 -1.72 -10.52 -18.39
C GLU A 88 -0.81 -10.83 -17.19
N CYS A 89 0.27 -10.07 -17.02
CA CYS A 89 1.18 -10.21 -15.89
C CYS A 89 0.60 -9.61 -14.60
N HIS A 90 -0.52 -8.89 -14.68
CA HIS A 90 -1.21 -8.32 -13.53
C HIS A 90 -2.14 -9.34 -12.84
N LEU A 91 -2.59 -10.36 -13.58
CA LEU A 91 -3.58 -11.33 -13.12
C LEU A 91 -3.16 -12.13 -11.86
N PRO A 92 -1.89 -12.50 -11.64
CA PRO A 92 -1.48 -13.15 -10.39
C PRO A 92 -1.75 -12.33 -9.12
N LEU A 93 -1.72 -10.98 -9.20
CA LEU A 93 -2.14 -10.13 -8.09
C LEU A 93 -3.65 -10.23 -7.84
N MET A 94 -4.45 -10.36 -8.89
CA MET A 94 -5.92 -10.52 -8.80
C MET A 94 -6.27 -11.85 -8.15
N ASP A 95 -5.52 -12.90 -8.45
CA ASP A 95 -5.65 -14.22 -7.81
C ASP A 95 -5.27 -14.14 -6.33
N LEU A 96 -4.17 -13.45 -6.00
CA LEU A 96 -3.76 -13.19 -4.62
C LEU A 96 -4.86 -12.44 -3.85
N LEU A 97 -5.37 -11.34 -4.41
CA LEU A 97 -6.45 -10.53 -3.84
C LEU A 97 -7.71 -11.35 -3.59
N THR A 98 -8.12 -12.18 -4.56
CA THR A 98 -9.29 -13.05 -4.41
C THR A 98 -9.10 -14.02 -3.23
N GLN A 99 -7.93 -14.63 -3.11
CA GLN A 99 -7.65 -15.59 -2.02
C GLN A 99 -7.52 -14.90 -0.66
N LEU A 100 -6.89 -13.72 -0.60
CA LEU A 100 -6.85 -12.89 0.60
C LEU A 100 -8.25 -12.42 1.01
N SER A 101 -9.14 -12.17 0.05
CA SER A 101 -10.52 -11.78 0.35
C SER A 101 -11.33 -12.88 1.01
N GLU A 102 -11.03 -14.14 0.71
CA GLU A 102 -11.66 -15.28 1.38
C GLU A 102 -11.05 -15.50 2.77
N ALA A 103 -9.73 -15.50 2.89
CA ALA A 103 -9.04 -15.68 4.17
C ALA A 103 -9.36 -14.53 5.15
N GLY A 104 -9.33 -13.30 4.65
CA GLY A 104 -9.49 -12.07 5.42
C GLY A 104 -10.88 -11.86 6.02
N LYS A 105 -11.91 -12.59 5.55
CA LYS A 105 -13.24 -12.61 6.19
C LYS A 105 -13.16 -13.08 7.63
N ARG A 106 -12.30 -14.07 7.91
CA ARG A 106 -12.09 -14.58 9.26
C ARG A 106 -11.45 -13.53 10.14
N THR A 107 -10.39 -12.87 9.66
CA THR A 107 -9.72 -11.79 10.40
C THR A 107 -10.66 -10.63 10.68
N ALA A 108 -11.44 -10.19 9.69
CA ALA A 108 -12.45 -9.12 9.86
C ALA A 108 -13.42 -9.45 11.01
N ARG A 109 -13.97 -10.67 11.00
CA ARG A 109 -14.92 -11.12 12.03
C ARG A 109 -14.30 -11.30 13.41
N GLU A 110 -13.12 -11.92 13.49
CA GLU A 110 -12.49 -12.31 14.76
C GLU A 110 -11.80 -11.14 15.46
N TYR A 111 -11.17 -10.23 14.71
CA TYR A 111 -10.39 -9.12 15.27
C TYR A 111 -11.19 -7.83 15.38
N TYR A 112 -12.09 -7.58 14.42
CA TYR A 112 -12.81 -6.31 14.31
C TYR A 112 -14.32 -6.44 14.53
N HIS A 113 -14.84 -7.67 14.60
CA HIS A 113 -16.28 -7.93 14.66
C HIS A 113 -17.07 -7.26 13.52
N ALA A 114 -16.42 -7.18 12.35
CA ALA A 114 -16.95 -6.56 11.15
C ALA A 114 -17.15 -7.59 10.03
N ASP A 115 -18.09 -7.31 9.15
CA ASP A 115 -18.27 -7.98 7.88
C ASP A 115 -17.23 -7.51 6.83
N GLY A 116 -17.25 -8.13 5.66
CA GLY A 116 -16.27 -7.87 4.61
C GLY A 116 -14.98 -8.68 4.81
N TRP A 117 -13.85 -8.12 4.39
CA TRP A 117 -12.54 -8.77 4.57
C TRP A 117 -11.43 -7.74 4.77
N VAL A 118 -10.36 -8.18 5.42
CA VAL A 118 -9.19 -7.35 5.71
C VAL A 118 -7.90 -8.16 5.56
N THR A 119 -6.83 -7.48 5.13
CA THR A 119 -5.45 -7.95 5.29
C THR A 119 -4.58 -6.77 5.70
N HIS A 120 -3.54 -7.05 6.46
CA HIS A 120 -2.65 -6.04 7.00
C HIS A 120 -1.45 -5.77 6.07
N HIS A 121 -0.42 -5.10 6.58
CA HIS A 121 0.79 -4.74 5.83
C HIS A 121 1.59 -5.93 5.29
N ASN A 122 1.36 -7.17 5.76
CA ASN A 122 2.07 -8.35 5.31
C ASN A 122 1.10 -9.50 5.01
N ALA A 123 1.41 -10.29 3.98
CA ALA A 123 0.81 -11.57 3.66
C ALA A 123 1.89 -12.55 3.17
N ASP A 124 1.53 -13.82 3.01
CA ASP A 124 2.45 -14.86 2.58
C ASP A 124 1.80 -15.88 1.62
N LEU A 125 2.53 -16.97 1.34
CA LEU A 125 2.03 -18.07 0.52
C LEU A 125 0.72 -18.67 1.06
N TRP A 126 0.50 -18.64 2.37
CA TRP A 126 -0.64 -19.22 3.05
C TRP A 126 -1.81 -18.25 3.21
N ARG A 127 -1.67 -17.03 2.67
CA ARG A 127 -2.68 -15.98 2.75
C ARG A 127 -2.93 -15.54 4.20
N SER A 128 -1.87 -15.44 4.99
CA SER A 128 -1.97 -14.79 6.29
C SER A 128 -2.50 -13.36 6.13
N THR A 129 -3.56 -13.07 6.86
CA THR A 129 -4.25 -11.76 6.86
C THR A 129 -4.18 -11.06 8.21
N GLU A 130 -3.57 -11.69 9.22
CA GLU A 130 -3.42 -11.16 10.57
C GLU A 130 -2.32 -10.08 10.63
N PRO A 131 -2.38 -9.14 11.59
CA PRO A 131 -1.31 -8.17 11.78
C PRO A 131 -0.03 -8.90 12.18
N SER A 132 1.11 -8.57 11.56
CA SER A 132 2.40 -9.13 12.01
C SER A 132 2.73 -8.63 13.41
N CYS A 133 3.62 -9.34 14.11
CA CYS A 133 4.16 -8.89 15.39
C CYS A 133 5.20 -7.76 15.22
N GLU A 134 5.72 -7.29 16.36
CA GLU A 134 6.88 -6.40 16.57
C GLU A 134 6.59 -4.94 16.94
N ASP A 135 6.06 -4.09 16.06
CA ASP A 135 5.97 -2.64 16.33
C ASP A 135 4.69 -2.02 15.77
N ALA A 136 4.06 -1.19 16.58
CA ALA A 136 2.82 -0.51 16.24
C ALA A 136 2.92 0.37 14.98
N SER A 137 4.12 0.81 14.59
CA SER A 137 4.34 1.64 13.40
C SER A 137 4.23 0.91 12.05
N TRP A 138 4.12 -0.41 12.05
CA TRP A 138 3.85 -1.19 10.83
C TRP A 138 2.82 -2.31 11.05
N SER A 139 2.86 -2.97 12.20
CA SER A 139 2.11 -4.20 12.48
C SER A 139 0.61 -4.07 12.22
N TRP A 140 -0.02 -3.04 12.84
CA TRP A 140 -1.47 -2.87 12.85
C TRP A 140 -1.93 -1.86 11.80
N TRP A 141 -1.72 -2.19 10.53
CA TRP A 141 -2.20 -1.38 9.40
C TRP A 141 -3.16 -2.19 8.50
N PRO A 142 -4.48 -2.12 8.73
CA PRO A 142 -5.48 -2.96 8.06
C PRO A 142 -5.83 -2.52 6.62
N PHE A 143 -5.00 -1.72 5.97
CA PHE A 143 -5.32 -1.10 4.66
C PHE A 143 -4.65 -1.78 3.47
N GLY A 144 -3.86 -2.84 3.67
CA GLY A 144 -3.18 -3.52 2.56
C GLY A 144 -4.16 -4.07 1.51
N GLY A 145 -5.27 -4.66 1.96
CA GLY A 145 -6.32 -5.12 1.05
C GLY A 145 -7.02 -3.98 0.31
N ALA A 146 -7.31 -2.88 1.03
CA ALA A 146 -7.93 -1.69 0.47
C ALA A 146 -7.04 -0.99 -0.56
N TRP A 147 -5.73 -0.92 -0.33
CA TRP A 147 -4.79 -0.33 -1.28
C TRP A 147 -4.62 -1.22 -2.51
N MET A 148 -4.36 -2.51 -2.32
CA MET A 148 -4.22 -3.44 -3.45
C MET A 148 -5.49 -3.49 -4.33
N CYS A 149 -6.68 -3.24 -3.78
CA CYS A 149 -7.92 -3.13 -4.56
C CYS A 149 -7.87 -2.04 -5.66
N GLN A 150 -7.01 -1.02 -5.55
CA GLN A 150 -6.78 -0.05 -6.63
C GLN A 150 -6.27 -0.71 -7.92
N HIS A 151 -5.58 -1.85 -7.81
CA HIS A 151 -5.09 -2.60 -8.97
C HIS A 151 -6.24 -3.22 -9.78
N ILE A 152 -7.31 -3.67 -9.11
CA ILE A 152 -8.52 -4.15 -9.80
C ILE A 152 -9.10 -3.03 -10.67
N TRP A 153 -9.26 -1.84 -10.08
CA TRP A 153 -9.78 -0.70 -10.80
C TRP A 153 -8.86 -0.28 -11.95
N THR A 154 -7.55 -0.26 -11.71
CA THR A 154 -6.53 0.07 -12.71
C THR A 154 -6.61 -0.89 -13.90
N HIS A 155 -6.63 -2.20 -13.68
CA HIS A 155 -6.74 -3.20 -14.75
C HIS A 155 -8.03 -3.01 -15.57
N TYR A 156 -9.16 -2.81 -14.89
CA TYR A 156 -10.43 -2.52 -15.58
C TYR A 156 -10.34 -1.23 -16.41
N ARG A 157 -9.75 -0.16 -15.88
CA ARG A 157 -9.64 1.14 -16.58
C ARG A 157 -8.75 1.09 -17.81
N PHE A 158 -7.72 0.24 -17.82
CA PHE A 158 -6.86 0.04 -18.98
C PHE A 158 -7.49 -0.89 -20.03
N THR A 159 -8.22 -1.91 -19.61
CA THR A 159 -8.75 -2.95 -20.51
C THR A 159 -10.19 -2.71 -20.98
N GLY A 160 -11.00 -2.02 -20.16
CA GLY A 160 -12.45 -1.91 -20.36
C GLY A 160 -13.21 -3.23 -20.15
N ASP A 161 -12.59 -4.27 -19.59
CA ASP A 161 -13.19 -5.60 -19.46
C ASP A 161 -14.24 -5.64 -18.33
N LEU A 162 -15.51 -5.53 -18.72
CA LEU A 162 -16.65 -5.62 -17.81
C LEU A 162 -16.84 -7.02 -17.20
N GLU A 163 -16.39 -8.09 -17.87
CA GLU A 163 -16.46 -9.44 -17.30
C GLU A 163 -15.40 -9.61 -16.22
N PHE A 164 -14.18 -9.09 -16.43
CA PHE A 164 -13.19 -8.98 -15.36
C PHE A 164 -13.72 -8.18 -14.17
N LEU A 165 -14.29 -7.00 -14.43
CA LEU A 165 -14.82 -6.16 -13.36
C LEU A 165 -15.93 -6.88 -12.59
N ARG A 166 -16.84 -7.59 -13.30
CA ARG A 166 -17.90 -8.38 -12.66
C ARG A 166 -17.35 -9.49 -11.77
N ARG A 167 -16.28 -10.18 -12.20
CA ARG A 167 -15.61 -11.22 -11.39
C ARG A 167 -14.94 -10.64 -10.15
N MET A 168 -14.33 -9.46 -10.26
CA MET A 168 -13.58 -8.83 -9.16
C MET A 168 -14.41 -7.91 -8.26
N TYR A 169 -15.63 -7.54 -8.68
CA TYR A 169 -16.50 -6.69 -7.89
C TYR A 169 -16.77 -7.21 -6.46
N PRO A 170 -16.99 -8.52 -6.22
CA PRO A 170 -17.14 -9.03 -4.86
C PRO A 170 -15.94 -8.74 -3.95
N VAL A 171 -14.71 -8.73 -4.50
CA VAL A 171 -13.49 -8.39 -3.77
C VAL A 171 -13.48 -6.91 -3.39
N LEU A 172 -13.75 -6.02 -4.35
CA LEU A 172 -13.87 -4.57 -4.13
C LEU A 172 -14.96 -4.24 -3.10
N ARG A 173 -16.15 -4.84 -3.29
CA ARG A 173 -17.31 -4.66 -2.42
C ARG A 173 -17.01 -5.11 -0.99
N GLY A 174 -16.38 -6.27 -0.83
CA GLY A 174 -16.03 -6.81 0.49
C GLY A 174 -15.00 -5.96 1.23
N ALA A 175 -14.00 -5.42 0.54
CA ALA A 175 -13.01 -4.52 1.14
C ALA A 175 -13.67 -3.20 1.57
N SER A 176 -14.53 -2.64 0.71
CA SER A 176 -15.28 -1.41 1.01
C SER A 176 -16.25 -1.58 2.17
N LEU A 177 -16.92 -2.74 2.28
CA LEU A 177 -17.80 -3.05 3.40
C LEU A 177 -17.04 -3.07 4.73
N PHE A 178 -15.91 -3.79 4.78
CA PHE A 178 -15.06 -3.82 5.97
C PHE A 178 -14.62 -2.41 6.36
N MET A 179 -14.13 -1.63 5.40
CA MET A 179 -13.66 -0.27 5.65
C MET A 179 -14.77 0.66 6.13
N LEU A 180 -16.00 0.49 5.63
CA LEU A 180 -17.15 1.24 6.10
C LEU A 180 -17.47 0.92 7.58
N GLU A 181 -17.34 -0.33 7.99
CA GLU A 181 -17.57 -0.77 9.38
C GLU A 181 -16.41 -0.45 10.32
N PHE A 182 -15.20 -0.31 9.77
CA PHE A 182 -14.01 0.08 10.52
C PHE A 182 -14.00 1.58 10.89
N LEU A 183 -14.73 2.41 10.16
CA LEU A 183 -14.81 3.84 10.43
C LEU A 183 -15.55 4.12 11.75
N THR A 184 -15.05 5.10 12.50
CA THR A 184 -15.70 5.63 13.70
C THR A 184 -15.91 7.13 13.59
N GLU A 185 -16.80 7.68 14.40
CA GLU A 185 -17.10 9.10 14.43
C GLU A 185 -16.16 9.82 15.42
N ASN A 186 -15.51 10.90 14.98
CA ASN A 186 -14.69 11.75 15.84
C ASN A 186 -15.55 12.79 16.59
N GLN A 187 -14.91 13.59 17.45
CA GLN A 187 -15.60 14.62 18.24
C GLN A 187 -16.25 15.73 17.40
N ASP A 188 -15.81 15.92 16.15
CA ASP A 188 -16.32 16.92 15.21
C ASP A 188 -17.42 16.35 14.28
N GLY A 189 -17.81 15.08 14.46
CA GLY A 189 -18.83 14.39 13.66
C GLY A 189 -18.33 13.77 12.35
N TYR A 190 -17.02 13.83 12.07
CA TYR A 190 -16.41 13.22 10.89
C TYR A 190 -16.17 11.71 11.09
N LEU A 191 -16.32 10.95 10.02
CA LEU A 191 -15.90 9.55 9.96
C LEU A 191 -14.39 9.46 9.71
N VAL A 192 -13.71 8.74 10.60
CA VAL A 192 -12.25 8.64 10.69
C VAL A 192 -11.81 7.21 10.98
N THR A 193 -10.55 6.91 10.71
CA THR A 193 -9.93 5.63 11.06
C THR A 193 -9.28 5.73 12.44
N ALA A 194 -9.59 4.80 13.34
CA ALA A 194 -9.00 4.73 14.66
C ALA A 194 -9.03 3.28 15.18
N PRO A 195 -7.87 2.64 15.45
CA PRO A 195 -6.51 3.18 15.35
C PRO A 195 -6.08 3.41 13.90
N SER A 196 -5.15 4.34 13.69
CA SER A 196 -4.57 4.68 12.39
C SER A 196 -3.06 4.89 12.52
N ILE A 197 -2.31 4.53 11.48
CA ILE A 197 -0.86 4.73 11.41
C ILE A 197 -0.47 5.30 10.04
N SER A 198 0.71 5.91 9.94
CA SER A 198 1.36 6.28 8.68
C SER A 198 2.60 5.40 8.54
N PRO A 199 2.49 4.22 7.89
CA PRO A 199 3.61 3.29 7.73
C PRO A 199 4.87 3.97 7.18
N GLU A 200 6.08 3.75 7.71
CA GLU A 200 6.43 3.15 9.02
C GLU A 200 7.01 4.25 9.93
N ASN A 201 6.24 5.33 10.03
CA ASN A 201 6.63 6.55 10.72
C ASN A 201 6.13 6.57 12.16
N LYS A 202 6.92 7.26 12.98
CA LYS A 202 6.60 7.61 14.35
C LYS A 202 6.60 9.13 14.49
N PHE A 203 5.84 9.61 15.45
CA PHE A 203 5.75 11.02 15.77
C PHE A 203 5.94 11.25 17.27
N LEU A 204 6.41 12.44 17.59
CA LEU A 204 6.59 12.89 18.97
C LEU A 204 5.29 13.46 19.52
N THR A 205 5.01 13.16 20.78
CA THR A 205 3.81 13.62 21.51
C THR A 205 4.12 14.71 22.55
N GLY A 206 5.38 15.11 22.70
CA GLY A 206 5.87 16.16 23.62
C GLY A 206 6.32 17.47 22.96
N ASP A 207 6.74 18.44 23.78
CA ASP A 207 7.17 19.79 23.36
C ASP A 207 8.55 19.81 22.69
N GLU A 208 8.90 20.94 22.02
CA GLU A 208 10.10 21.07 21.17
C GLU A 208 11.42 20.73 21.87
N GLU A 209 11.57 21.07 23.16
CA GLU A 209 12.81 20.89 23.92
C GLU A 209 13.11 19.41 24.21
N THR A 210 12.07 18.57 24.31
CA THR A 210 12.23 17.12 24.51
C THR A 210 12.44 16.39 23.18
N ALA A 211 12.00 16.96 22.07
CA ALA A 211 12.15 16.37 20.74
C ALA A 211 13.61 16.23 20.29
N GLU A 212 14.45 17.25 20.51
CA GLU A 212 15.87 17.19 20.13
C GLU A 212 16.66 16.17 20.96
N GLN A 213 16.38 16.08 22.27
CA GLN A 213 17.06 15.13 23.16
C GLN A 213 16.70 13.66 22.85
N LEU A 214 15.46 13.41 22.41
CA LEU A 214 14.99 12.06 22.11
C LEU A 214 15.47 11.53 20.77
N LEU A 215 15.71 12.41 19.78
CA LEU A 215 16.20 12.00 18.47
C LEU A 215 17.58 11.34 18.55
N ASP A 216 18.45 11.84 19.45
CA ASP A 216 19.77 11.26 19.69
C ASP A 216 19.70 9.89 20.39
N GLU A 217 18.70 9.65 21.26
CA GLU A 217 18.49 8.36 21.92
C GLU A 217 17.88 7.29 20.99
N ILE A 218 16.97 7.69 20.10
CA ILE A 218 16.29 6.81 19.14
C ILE A 218 17.25 6.26 18.08
N ALA A 219 18.23 7.06 17.64
CA ALA A 219 19.20 6.65 16.61
C ALA A 219 20.10 5.48 17.06
N VAL A 220 20.18 5.22 18.37
CA VAL A 220 21.13 4.27 18.97
C VAL A 220 20.48 2.93 19.38
N ALA A 221 19.15 2.88 19.57
CA ALA A 221 18.49 1.74 20.21
C ALA A 221 17.49 0.99 19.31
N SER A 222 17.97 -0.12 18.74
CA SER A 222 17.22 -1.32 18.30
C SER A 222 16.18 -1.18 17.17
N ARG A 223 15.97 -2.29 16.45
CA ARG A 223 14.94 -2.42 15.39
C ARG A 223 13.51 -2.27 15.90
N CYS A 224 13.28 -2.59 17.18
CA CYS A 224 12.04 -2.34 17.88
C CYS A 224 12.24 -1.08 18.73
N SER A 225 11.40 -0.05 18.56
CA SER A 225 11.58 1.20 19.31
C SER A 225 11.68 0.93 20.81
N PRO A 226 12.55 1.64 21.55
CA PRO A 226 12.33 1.77 22.98
C PRO A 226 10.93 2.35 23.20
N ASN A 227 10.15 1.75 24.09
CA ASN A 227 8.83 2.22 24.54
C ASN A 227 8.97 3.58 25.24
N HIS A 228 9.26 4.64 24.48
CA HIS A 228 9.42 5.97 25.01
C HIS A 228 8.04 6.63 25.14
N PRO A 229 7.66 7.18 26.32
CA PRO A 229 6.32 7.72 26.55
C PRO A 229 5.94 8.89 25.63
N GLN A 230 6.94 9.54 25.03
CA GLN A 230 6.74 10.67 24.11
C GLN A 230 6.83 10.29 22.62
N ILE A 231 6.94 9.00 22.27
CA ILE A 231 6.93 8.53 20.89
C ILE A 231 5.66 7.70 20.70
N SER A 232 4.87 8.06 19.69
CA SER A 232 3.74 7.25 19.24
C SER A 232 3.85 6.95 17.76
N ALA A 233 3.24 5.85 17.36
CA ALA A 233 3.02 5.50 15.95
C ALA A 233 1.53 5.54 15.59
N VAL A 234 0.65 5.53 16.60
CA VAL A 234 -0.78 5.38 16.44
C VAL A 234 -1.46 6.70 16.68
N SER A 235 -2.29 7.09 15.72
CA SER A 235 -3.13 8.27 15.72
C SER A 235 -4.55 7.90 15.29
N MET A 236 -5.30 8.92 14.88
CA MET A 236 -6.54 8.84 14.14
C MET A 236 -6.32 9.41 12.73
N ALA A 237 -7.10 8.94 11.75
CA ALA A 237 -7.20 9.47 10.38
C ALA A 237 -5.86 9.93 9.77
N SER A 238 -4.88 9.01 9.66
CA SER A 238 -3.68 9.28 8.87
C SER A 238 -4.09 9.67 7.45
N THR A 239 -3.30 10.54 6.83
CA THR A 239 -3.61 11.02 5.48
C THR A 239 -3.59 9.89 4.47
N MET A 240 -2.76 8.87 4.70
CA MET A 240 -2.70 7.66 3.88
C MET A 240 -4.01 6.88 3.95
N ASP A 241 -4.50 6.56 5.16
CA ASP A 241 -5.75 5.83 5.36
C ASP A 241 -6.91 6.55 4.68
N MET A 242 -7.07 7.84 4.97
CA MET A 242 -8.18 8.62 4.40
C MET A 242 -8.09 8.75 2.88
N SER A 243 -6.88 8.78 2.31
CA SER A 243 -6.69 8.83 0.85
C SER A 243 -7.05 7.50 0.20
N ILE A 244 -6.59 6.38 0.76
CA ILE A 244 -6.91 5.03 0.28
C ILE A 244 -8.43 4.81 0.34
N LEU A 245 -9.09 5.21 1.43
CA LEU A 245 -10.53 5.05 1.57
C LEU A 245 -11.33 5.85 0.55
N ARG A 246 -10.95 7.11 0.30
CA ARG A 246 -11.60 7.94 -0.72
C ARG A 246 -11.54 7.27 -2.09
N GLU A 247 -10.38 6.72 -2.43
CA GLU A 247 -10.18 6.07 -3.72
C GLU A 247 -10.90 4.72 -3.82
N LEU A 248 -10.82 3.89 -2.77
CA LEU A 248 -11.53 2.61 -2.70
C LEU A 248 -13.04 2.79 -2.84
N PHE A 249 -13.62 3.75 -2.09
CA PHE A 249 -15.05 4.00 -2.10
C PHE A 249 -15.50 4.56 -3.45
N ALA A 250 -14.78 5.53 -4.01
CA ALA A 250 -15.07 6.06 -5.34
C ALA A 250 -15.00 4.97 -6.43
N ASN A 251 -13.98 4.13 -6.40
CA ASN A 251 -13.81 3.05 -7.37
C ASN A 251 -14.91 1.98 -7.22
N THR A 252 -15.34 1.67 -5.99
CA THR A 252 -16.43 0.70 -5.74
C THR A 252 -17.77 1.24 -6.20
N ILE A 253 -18.08 2.52 -5.95
CA ILE A 253 -19.29 3.19 -6.43
C ILE A 253 -19.31 3.19 -7.96
N GLN A 254 -18.21 3.59 -8.60
CA GLN A 254 -18.13 3.62 -10.06
C GLN A 254 -18.23 2.21 -10.66
N ALA A 255 -17.57 1.21 -10.06
CA ALA A 255 -17.67 -0.17 -10.51
C ALA A 255 -19.12 -0.71 -10.45
N ALA A 256 -19.85 -0.39 -9.38
CA ALA A 256 -21.25 -0.77 -9.25
C ALA A 256 -22.13 -0.12 -10.33
N SER A 257 -21.88 1.16 -10.63
CA SER A 257 -22.54 1.91 -11.70
C SER A 257 -22.27 1.31 -13.08
N ASP A 258 -20.99 1.05 -13.40
CA ASP A 258 -20.57 0.48 -14.68
C ASP A 258 -21.16 -0.92 -14.90
N LEU A 259 -21.29 -1.72 -13.84
CA LEU A 259 -21.92 -3.04 -13.84
C LEU A 259 -23.44 -3.01 -13.74
N LYS A 260 -24.05 -1.83 -13.53
CA LYS A 260 -25.50 -1.62 -13.33
C LYS A 260 -26.08 -2.42 -12.17
N LEU A 261 -25.37 -2.49 -11.05
CA LEU A 261 -25.78 -3.21 -9.85
C LEU A 261 -26.72 -2.37 -8.97
N THR A 262 -27.91 -2.07 -9.48
CA THR A 262 -28.89 -1.18 -8.82
C THR A 262 -29.51 -1.75 -7.55
N GLU A 263 -29.34 -3.04 -7.29
CA GLU A 263 -29.87 -3.71 -6.10
C GLU A 263 -28.87 -3.73 -4.93
N ASP A 264 -27.61 -3.38 -5.16
CA ASP A 264 -26.61 -3.31 -4.09
C ASP A 264 -26.76 -1.99 -3.31
N PRO A 265 -27.07 -2.03 -2.00
CA PRO A 265 -27.20 -0.80 -1.21
C PRO A 265 -25.85 -0.22 -0.78
N LEU A 266 -24.74 -0.94 -0.97
CA LEU A 266 -23.44 -0.51 -0.48
C LEU A 266 -22.97 0.81 -1.13
N PRO A 267 -23.03 1.01 -2.46
CA PRO A 267 -22.59 2.26 -3.09
C PRO A 267 -23.21 3.53 -2.48
N ASP A 268 -24.51 3.52 -2.19
CA ASP A 268 -25.19 4.67 -1.57
C ASP A 268 -24.67 4.93 -0.15
N ARG A 269 -24.44 3.87 0.63
CA ARG A 269 -23.85 3.99 1.98
C ARG A 269 -22.43 4.53 1.93
N LEU A 270 -21.64 4.12 0.93
CA LEU A 270 -20.28 4.62 0.73
C LEU A 270 -20.30 6.11 0.35
N ASP A 271 -21.20 6.53 -0.55
CA ASP A 271 -21.34 7.93 -0.95
C ASP A 271 -21.70 8.83 0.25
N GLU A 272 -22.62 8.40 1.11
CA GLU A 272 -22.96 9.10 2.35
C GLU A 272 -21.78 9.14 3.34
N ALA A 273 -20.99 8.06 3.43
CA ALA A 273 -19.81 8.04 4.30
C ALA A 273 -18.72 9.01 3.83
N VAL A 274 -18.44 9.09 2.52
CA VAL A 274 -17.41 10.00 1.97
C VAL A 274 -17.73 11.46 2.27
N LYS A 275 -19.01 11.86 2.27
CA LYS A 275 -19.46 13.21 2.62
C LYS A 275 -19.11 13.59 4.07
N ARG A 276 -18.91 12.59 4.93
CA ARG A 276 -18.54 12.75 6.34
C ARG A 276 -17.04 12.58 6.59
N PHE A 277 -16.19 12.44 5.58
CA PHE A 277 -14.74 12.33 5.80
C PHE A 277 -14.12 13.71 6.10
N PRO A 278 -13.10 13.77 6.99
CA PRO A 278 -12.41 15.02 7.27
C PRO A 278 -11.73 15.59 6.01
N PRO A 279 -11.69 16.91 5.83
CA PRO A 279 -11.00 17.53 4.68
C PRO A 279 -9.49 17.21 4.73
N PRO A 280 -8.80 17.15 3.57
CA PRO A 280 -7.36 16.95 3.55
C PRO A 280 -6.62 18.02 4.37
N THR A 281 -5.79 17.59 5.33
CA THR A 281 -5.02 18.49 6.20
C THR A 281 -3.78 19.03 5.48
N LYS A 282 -3.61 20.36 5.52
CA LYS A 282 -2.42 21.06 5.03
C LYS A 282 -1.61 21.59 6.22
N ARG A 283 -0.28 21.46 6.16
CA ARG A 283 0.66 22.08 7.10
C ARG A 283 1.72 22.85 6.32
N GLU A 284 1.82 24.17 6.55
CA GLU A 284 2.91 25.01 6.01
C GLU A 284 3.21 24.76 4.51
N ASN A 285 2.18 24.78 3.67
CA ASN A 285 2.23 24.49 2.22
C ASN A 285 2.58 23.05 1.81
N THR A 286 2.62 22.11 2.75
CA THR A 286 2.79 20.66 2.52
C THR A 286 1.55 19.87 2.97
N ALA A 287 1.34 18.69 2.39
CA ALA A 287 0.31 17.77 2.88
C ALA A 287 0.75 17.20 4.24
N SER A 288 -0.15 17.14 5.22
CA SER A 288 0.13 16.51 6.51
C SER A 288 0.19 14.99 6.37
N PHE A 289 0.94 14.30 7.23
CA PHE A 289 0.85 12.84 7.37
C PHE A 289 -0.27 12.42 8.34
N TRP A 290 -0.63 13.30 9.28
CA TRP A 290 -1.48 12.98 10.43
C TRP A 290 -2.65 13.98 10.57
N SER A 291 -3.79 13.54 11.10
CA SER A 291 -4.88 14.44 11.49
C SER A 291 -4.62 15.01 12.89
N GLY A 292 -4.47 16.33 13.00
CA GLY A 292 -4.29 17.03 14.28
C GLY A 292 -3.40 18.28 14.18
N THR A 293 -3.71 19.30 14.98
CA THR A 293 -2.94 20.55 15.15
C THR A 293 -1.79 20.41 16.16
N ALA A 294 -1.74 19.31 16.91
CA ALA A 294 -0.61 19.01 17.79
C ALA A 294 0.65 18.78 16.95
N ILE A 295 1.80 19.20 17.47
CA ILE A 295 3.11 19.18 16.81
C ILE A 295 3.58 17.73 16.59
N MET A 296 2.91 17.00 15.71
CA MET A 296 3.37 15.68 15.25
C MET A 296 4.52 15.93 14.28
N ARG A 297 5.75 15.88 14.79
CA ARG A 297 6.97 15.95 13.99
C ARG A 297 7.41 14.53 13.66
N ASN A 298 7.69 14.26 12.39
CA ASN A 298 8.28 13.00 11.97
C ASN A 298 9.60 12.80 12.71
N ALA A 299 9.78 11.67 13.37
CA ALA A 299 11.01 11.34 14.07
C ALA A 299 12.21 11.08 13.12
N ARG A 300 12.01 11.03 11.80
CA ARG A 300 13.07 10.82 10.81
C ARG A 300 13.49 12.15 10.16
N ARG A 301 14.60 12.72 10.65
CA ARG A 301 15.50 13.60 9.90
C ARG A 301 16.93 13.14 10.16
N GLY A 302 17.64 12.72 9.11
CA GLY A 302 19.04 12.28 9.16
C GLY A 302 19.21 10.82 8.79
#